data_AF-A0A679IJN3-F1
#
_entry.id   AF-A0A679IJN3-F1
#
_cell.length_a   1.000
_cell.length_b   1.000
_cell.length_c   1.000
_cell.angle_alpha   90.00
_cell.angle_beta   90.00
_cell.angle_gamma   90.00
#
_symmetry.space_group_name_H-M   'P 1'
#
loop_
_entity.id
_entity.type
_entity.pdbx_description
1 polymer ?
#
loop_
_entity_poly.entity_id
_entity_poly.type
_entity_poly.pdbx_seq_one_letter_code
_entity_poly.pdbx_strand_id
1 'polypeptide(L)'
;MLVPDEIERKDVMKIIETPVNKNLNLETFYPNITKFVFGKTAIKYYKLYSADRIQIIYADTYDKIRLILINDRKKIRKEEVDTIIHRLLKVERHAVQVDVNIKQKMQDAGSKFSKPRKDIILVEYTVLEN
;
A
#
# COMPACT_ATOMS: atom_id res chain seq x y z
N MET A 1 -5.42 29.61 -31.10
CA MET A 1 -4.68 29.83 -29.84
C MET A 1 -5.42 29.02 -28.79
N LEU A 2 -4.92 27.83 -28.46
CA LEU A 2 -5.54 26.97 -27.43
C LEU A 2 -5.20 27.53 -26.05
N VAL A 3 -6.16 27.44 -25.14
CA VAL A 3 -6.06 27.96 -23.76
C VAL A 3 -4.92 27.26 -23.01
N PRO A 4 -4.07 27.97 -22.25
CA PRO A 4 -2.96 27.37 -21.51
C PRO A 4 -3.35 26.26 -20.52
N ASP A 5 -4.59 26.25 -20.03
CA ASP A 5 -5.10 25.26 -19.07
C ASP A 5 -5.26 23.83 -19.64
N GLU A 6 -5.14 23.64 -20.96
CA GLU A 6 -5.18 22.32 -21.59
C GLU A 6 -3.78 21.68 -21.77
N ILE A 7 -2.71 22.41 -21.44
CA ILE A 7 -1.33 21.95 -21.58
C ILE A 7 -0.76 21.68 -20.18
N GLU A 8 -0.59 20.38 -19.87
CA GLU A 8 -0.11 19.79 -18.61
C GLU A 8 -1.16 19.41 -17.52
N ARG A 9 -2.17 18.62 -17.89
CA ARG A 9 -2.55 17.51 -16.99
C ARG A 9 -1.56 16.37 -17.17
N LYS A 10 -0.36 16.51 -16.61
CA LYS A 10 0.57 15.38 -16.45
C LYS A 10 -0.19 14.28 -15.72
N ASP A 11 -0.42 13.14 -16.36
CA ASP A 11 -1.25 12.01 -15.87
C ASP A 11 -1.13 11.82 -14.35
N VAL A 12 -2.06 12.41 -13.61
CA VAL A 12 -2.03 12.35 -12.15
C VAL A 12 -2.54 10.97 -11.77
N MET A 13 -1.67 10.16 -11.16
CA MET A 13 -2.00 8.83 -10.66
C MET A 13 -3.29 8.88 -9.83
N LYS A 14 -4.35 8.26 -10.36
CA LYS A 14 -5.65 8.17 -9.69
C LYS A 14 -5.61 7.00 -8.71
N ILE A 15 -5.99 7.27 -7.47
CA ILE A 15 -6.20 6.25 -6.45
C ILE A 15 -7.70 6.02 -6.32
N ILE A 16 -8.12 4.77 -6.43
CA ILE A 16 -9.52 4.36 -6.40
C ILE A 16 -9.69 3.36 -5.27
N GLU A 17 -10.66 3.58 -4.39
CA GLU A 17 -11.07 2.59 -3.39
C GLU A 17 -11.72 1.41 -4.11
N THR A 18 -11.20 0.20 -3.88
CA THR A 18 -11.68 -1.00 -4.54
C THR A 18 -12.87 -1.54 -3.74
N PRO A 19 -14.08 -1.63 -4.33
CA PRO A 19 -15.27 -2.05 -3.62
C PRO A 19 -15.12 -3.49 -3.12
N VAL A 20 -15.37 -3.68 -1.84
CA VAL A 20 -15.24 -4.97 -1.15
C VAL A 20 -16.62 -5.61 -1.09
N ASN A 21 -17.01 -6.34 -2.13
CA ASN A 21 -18.40 -6.76 -2.32
C ASN A 21 -18.87 -7.98 -1.49
N LYS A 22 -18.01 -8.59 -0.68
CA LYS A 22 -18.33 -9.65 0.31
C LYS A 22 -17.26 -9.63 1.41
N ASN A 23 -17.52 -10.26 2.57
CA ASN A 23 -16.58 -10.50 3.69
C ASN A 23 -15.17 -10.92 3.20
N LEU A 24 -14.35 -9.95 2.83
CA LEU A 24 -13.13 -10.17 2.06
C LEU A 24 -12.02 -10.47 3.04
N ASN A 25 -11.85 -11.73 3.42
CA ASN A 25 -10.81 -12.06 4.38
C ASN A 25 -9.41 -11.81 3.77
N LEU A 26 -8.68 -10.81 4.29
CA LEU A 26 -7.32 -10.48 3.86
C LEU A 26 -6.39 -11.70 3.90
N GLU A 27 -6.56 -12.58 4.88
CA GLU A 27 -5.79 -13.81 4.99
C GLU A 27 -6.06 -14.79 3.86
N THR A 28 -7.25 -14.75 3.25
CA THR A 28 -7.55 -15.58 2.07
C THR A 28 -6.82 -15.07 0.83
N PHE A 29 -6.77 -13.75 0.63
CA PHE A 29 -6.20 -13.14 -0.59
C PHE A 29 -4.68 -12.92 -0.52
N TYR A 30 -4.17 -12.62 0.68
CA TYR A 30 -2.78 -12.24 0.91
C TYR A 30 -2.18 -12.93 2.16
N PRO A 31 -2.34 -14.26 2.35
CA PRO A 31 -2.07 -14.96 3.62
C PRO A 31 -0.67 -14.71 4.18
N ASN A 32 0.37 -14.85 3.35
CA ASN A 32 1.75 -14.72 3.82
C ASN A 32 2.14 -13.27 4.07
N ILE A 33 1.56 -12.33 3.32
CA ILE A 33 1.80 -10.90 3.49
C ILE A 33 1.15 -10.43 4.79
N THR A 34 -0.12 -10.79 5.01
CA THR A 34 -0.85 -10.38 6.19
C THR A 34 -0.26 -11.02 7.44
N LYS A 35 0.06 -12.31 7.39
CA LYS A 35 0.69 -13.02 8.51
C LYS A 35 2.07 -12.43 8.88
N PHE A 36 2.88 -12.07 7.89
CA PHE A 36 4.20 -11.48 8.16
C PHE A 36 4.10 -10.05 8.70
N VAL A 37 3.26 -9.21 8.08
CA VAL A 37 3.15 -7.78 8.43
C VAL A 37 2.39 -7.57 9.75
N PHE A 38 1.32 -8.33 10.00
CA PHE A 38 0.50 -8.16 11.19
C PHE A 38 0.85 -9.16 12.29
N GLY A 39 1.27 -10.38 11.96
CA GLY A 39 1.56 -11.40 12.98
C GLY A 39 0.34 -11.67 13.86
N LYS A 40 0.42 -11.27 15.13
CA LYS A 40 -0.69 -11.34 16.11
C LYS A 40 -1.39 -9.98 16.35
N THR A 41 -1.01 -8.94 15.60
CA THR A 41 -1.56 -7.58 15.73
C THR A 41 -3.02 -7.58 15.27
N ALA A 42 -3.92 -7.09 16.11
CA ALA A 42 -5.32 -6.92 15.74
C ALA A 42 -5.47 -5.76 14.74
N ILE A 43 -6.23 -5.99 13.68
CA ILE A 43 -6.59 -4.98 12.68
C ILE A 43 -7.96 -4.42 13.07
N LYS A 44 -8.06 -3.10 13.28
CA LYS A 44 -9.32 -2.43 13.59
C LYS A 44 -10.22 -2.39 12.36
N TYR A 45 -9.67 -1.96 11.23
CA TYR A 45 -10.30 -2.08 9.93
C TYR A 45 -9.24 -2.08 8.82
N TYR A 46 -9.65 -2.49 7.62
CA TYR A 46 -8.83 -2.36 6.42
C TYR A 46 -9.67 -1.90 5.24
N LYS A 47 -9.00 -1.30 4.26
CA LYS A 47 -9.56 -0.91 2.97
C LYS A 47 -8.60 -1.32 1.87
N LEU A 48 -9.15 -1.60 0.70
CA LEU A 48 -8.35 -1.88 -0.49
C LEU A 48 -8.41 -0.69 -1.42
N TYR A 49 -7.25 -0.27 -1.90
CA TYR A 49 -7.13 0.73 -2.94
C TYR A 49 -6.36 0.15 -4.13
N SER A 50 -6.61 0.72 -5.29
CA SER A 50 -5.81 0.48 -6.48
C SER A 50 -5.33 1.82 -7.01
N ALA A 51 -4.06 1.89 -7.38
CA ALA A 51 -3.47 3.09 -7.97
C ALA A 51 -2.61 2.70 -9.17
N ASP A 52 -3.10 3.02 -10.37
CA ASP A 52 -2.65 2.40 -11.63
C ASP A 52 -2.62 0.86 -11.51
N ARG A 53 -1.41 0.27 -11.41
CA ARG A 53 -1.19 -1.18 -11.29
C ARG A 53 -0.77 -1.64 -9.89
N ILE A 54 -0.76 -0.72 -8.93
CA ILE A 54 -0.36 -0.98 -7.54
C ILE A 54 -1.62 -1.29 -6.74
N GLN A 55 -1.68 -2.49 -6.18
CA GLN A 55 -2.68 -2.85 -5.17
C GLN A 55 -2.19 -2.35 -3.82
N ILE A 56 -3.09 -1.73 -3.06
CA ILE A 56 -2.75 -1.12 -1.78
C ILE A 56 -3.70 -1.70 -0.73
N ILE A 57 -3.15 -2.35 0.28
CA ILE A 57 -3.88 -2.71 1.49
C ILE A 57 -3.64 -1.59 2.49
N TYR A 58 -4.68 -0.82 2.78
CA TYR A 58 -4.69 0.12 3.91
C TYR A 58 -5.21 -0.64 5.12
N ALA A 59 -4.44 -0.71 6.20
CA ALA A 59 -4.87 -1.32 7.44
C ALA A 59 -4.64 -0.36 8.59
N ASP A 60 -5.70 -0.07 9.33
CA ASP A 60 -5.63 0.64 10.60
C ASP A 60 -5.51 -0.41 11.71
N THR A 61 -4.38 -0.39 12.39
CA THR A 61 -4.23 -0.96 13.72
C THR A 61 -4.42 0.18 14.71
N TYR A 62 -4.91 -0.15 15.91
CA TYR A 62 -5.21 0.85 16.94
C TYR A 62 -4.07 1.84 17.21
N ASP A 63 -2.81 1.44 16.99
CA ASP A 63 -1.60 2.23 17.17
C ASP A 63 -0.99 2.79 15.87
N LYS A 64 -1.26 2.16 14.72
CA LYS A 64 -0.56 2.45 13.46
C LYS A 64 -1.45 2.28 12.24
N ILE A 65 -1.24 3.11 11.24
CA ILE A 65 -1.72 2.82 9.89
C ILE A 65 -0.59 2.15 9.11
N ARG A 66 -0.88 0.98 8.54
CA ARG A 66 0.02 0.25 7.65
C ARG A 66 -0.53 0.26 6.22
N LEU A 67 0.28 0.72 5.27
CA LEU A 67 0.00 0.56 3.84
C LEU A 67 0.91 -0.52 3.27
N ILE A 68 0.33 -1.54 2.65
CA ILE A 68 1.07 -2.58 1.94
C ILE A 68 0.83 -2.39 0.45
N LEU A 69 1.85 -1.94 -0.25
CA LEU A 69 1.82 -1.66 -1.68
C LEU A 69 2.38 -2.87 -2.41
N ILE A 70 1.61 -3.40 -3.37
CA ILE A 70 1.94 -4.64 -4.07
C ILE A 70 1.85 -4.39 -5.58
N ASN A 71 2.91 -4.74 -6.30
CA ASN A 71 2.91 -4.72 -7.76
C ASN A 71 3.41 -6.06 -8.30
N ASP A 72 2.60 -6.67 -9.17
CA ASP A 72 2.89 -7.99 -9.71
C ASP A 72 3.83 -7.94 -10.93
N ARG A 73 4.02 -6.77 -11.55
CA ARG A 73 4.70 -6.63 -12.86
C ARG A 73 5.97 -5.80 -12.83
N LYS A 74 6.01 -4.71 -12.04
CA LYS A 74 7.11 -3.73 -12.03
C LYS A 74 7.55 -3.39 -10.61
N LYS A 75 8.76 -2.84 -10.49
CA LYS A 75 9.22 -2.19 -9.26
C LYS A 75 8.41 -0.92 -9.04
N ILE A 76 7.99 -0.67 -7.81
CA ILE A 76 7.25 0.52 -7.43
C ILE A 76 8.24 1.67 -7.29
N ARG A 77 8.01 2.78 -7.98
CA ARG A 77 8.89 3.94 -7.98
C ARG A 77 8.67 4.79 -6.73
N LYS A 78 9.70 5.55 -6.34
CA LYS A 78 9.65 6.41 -5.14
C LYS A 78 8.51 7.42 -5.23
N GLU A 79 8.32 8.03 -6.40
CA GLU A 79 7.31 9.06 -6.65
C GLU A 79 5.88 8.48 -6.53
N GLU A 80 5.70 7.20 -6.89
CA GLU A 80 4.42 6.49 -6.74
C GLU A 80 4.12 6.25 -5.25
N VAL A 81 5.14 5.84 -4.46
CA VAL A 81 5.01 5.69 -3.01
C VAL A 81 4.67 7.03 -2.35
N ASP A 82 5.38 8.10 -2.71
CA ASP A 82 5.17 9.45 -2.15
C ASP A 82 3.76 9.97 -2.46
N THR A 83 3.31 9.76 -3.69
CA THR A 83 1.94 10.12 -4.11
C THR A 83 0.88 9.35 -3.31
N ILE A 84 1.10 8.05 -3.07
CA ILE A 84 0.19 7.21 -2.27
C ILE A 84 0.15 7.67 -0.82
N ILE A 85 1.31 7.94 -0.20
CA ILE A 85 1.41 8.44 1.18
C ILE A 85 0.63 9.75 1.32
N HIS A 86 0.93 10.73 0.47
CA HIS A 86 0.32 12.04 0.54
C HIS A 86 -1.22 11.97 0.33
N ARG A 87 -1.69 11.11 -0.57
CA ARG A 87 -3.14 10.98 -0.85
C ARG A 87 -3.92 10.18 0.20
N LEU A 88 -3.36 9.08 0.70
CA LEU A 88 -4.09 8.18 1.61
C LEU A 88 -3.90 8.54 3.08
N LEU A 89 -2.71 9.00 3.46
CA LEU A 89 -2.39 9.34 4.85
C LEU A 89 -2.45 10.84 5.12
N LYS A 90 -2.44 11.69 4.08
CA LYS A 90 -2.42 13.16 4.20
C LYS A 90 -1.23 13.68 5.02
N VAL A 91 -0.10 12.98 4.93
CA VAL A 91 1.15 13.34 5.57
C VAL A 91 2.30 13.32 4.56
N GLU A 92 3.41 13.95 4.94
CA GLU A 92 4.64 13.94 4.15
C GLU A 92 5.48 12.67 4.38
N ARG A 93 6.33 12.31 3.41
CA ARG A 93 7.14 11.08 3.45
C ARG A 93 7.97 10.94 4.72
N HIS A 94 8.47 12.03 5.29
CA HIS A 94 9.32 11.99 6.50
C HIS A 94 8.54 11.58 7.76
N ALA A 95 7.21 11.64 7.74
CA ALA A 95 6.36 11.28 8.88
C ALA A 95 6.11 9.76 8.96
N VAL A 96 6.54 9.00 7.95
CA VAL A 96 6.29 7.56 7.84
C VAL A 96 7.58 6.77 7.72
N GLN A 97 7.55 5.51 8.15
CA GLN A 97 8.62 4.55 7.90
C GLN A 97 8.30 3.78 6.62
N VAL A 98 9.25 3.73 5.68
CA VAL A 98 9.09 3.03 4.40
C VAL A 98 10.09 1.89 4.31
N ASP A 99 9.62 0.65 4.32
CA ASP A 99 10.42 -0.55 4.11
C ASP A 99 10.26 -1.07 2.67
N VAL A 100 11.25 -0.77 1.84
CA VAL A 100 11.33 -1.23 0.44
C VAL A 100 11.91 -2.65 0.31
N ASN A 101 12.44 -3.22 1.40
CA ASN A 101 13.08 -4.53 1.42
C ASN A 101 12.18 -5.59 2.07
N ILE A 102 10.94 -5.24 2.44
CA ILE A 102 10.01 -6.14 3.13
C ILE A 102 9.79 -7.44 2.37
N LYS A 103 9.73 -7.40 1.04
CA LYS A 103 9.62 -8.60 0.21
C LYS A 103 10.78 -9.56 0.44
N GLN A 104 12.02 -9.07 0.46
CA GLN A 104 13.20 -9.91 0.67
C GLN A 104 13.17 -10.51 2.08
N LYS A 105 12.87 -9.70 3.10
CA LYS A 105 12.72 -10.18 4.50
C LYS A 105 11.67 -11.28 4.62
N MET A 106 10.56 -11.18 3.90
CA MET A 106 9.55 -12.23 3.85
C MET A 106 10.08 -13.52 3.22
N GLN A 107 10.85 -13.42 2.13
CA GLN A 107 11.44 -14.58 1.45
C GLN A 107 12.49 -15.26 2.33
N ASP A 108 13.33 -14.47 3.00
CA ASP A 108 14.37 -14.95 3.94
C ASP A 108 13.73 -15.67 5.14
N ALA A 109 12.54 -15.21 5.58
CA ALA A 109 11.73 -15.88 6.59
C ALA A 109 10.94 -17.10 6.06
N GLY A 110 11.14 -17.51 4.81
CA GLY A 110 10.53 -18.70 4.21
C GLY A 110 9.16 -18.49 3.55
N SER A 111 8.71 -17.25 3.36
CA SER A 111 7.43 -16.97 2.70
C SER A 111 7.49 -17.30 1.21
N LYS A 112 6.53 -18.09 0.73
CA LYS A 112 6.31 -18.34 -0.70
C LYS A 112 5.11 -17.55 -1.21
N PHE A 113 5.24 -16.88 -2.34
CA PHE A 113 4.13 -16.13 -2.93
C PHE A 113 3.45 -16.98 -4.02
N SER A 114 2.12 -17.13 -3.95
CA SER A 114 1.34 -17.91 -4.93
C SER A 114 1.23 -17.22 -6.29
N LYS A 115 1.40 -15.90 -6.33
CA LYS A 115 1.44 -15.09 -7.55
C LYS A 115 2.81 -14.39 -7.66
N PRO A 116 3.28 -14.09 -8.88
CA PRO A 116 4.48 -13.29 -9.05
C PRO A 116 4.25 -11.89 -8.47
N ARG A 117 4.77 -11.65 -7.27
CA ARG A 117 4.80 -10.32 -6.66
C ARG A 117 6.13 -9.70 -7.05
N LYS A 118 6.17 -8.87 -8.10
CA LYS A 118 7.43 -8.25 -8.54
C LYS A 118 8.03 -7.41 -7.43
N ASP A 119 7.19 -6.66 -6.74
CA ASP A 119 7.59 -5.75 -5.66
C ASP A 119 6.53 -5.66 -4.56
N ILE A 120 7.00 -5.46 -3.33
CA ILE A 120 6.16 -5.22 -2.15
C ILE A 120 6.87 -4.16 -1.30
N ILE A 121 6.15 -3.10 -0.95
CA ILE A 121 6.63 -2.03 -0.07
C ILE A 121 5.67 -1.94 1.11
N LEU A 122 6.23 -1.83 2.32
CA LEU A 122 5.48 -1.55 3.54
C LEU A 122 5.71 -0.09 3.93
N VAL A 123 4.63 0.63 4.21
CA VAL A 123 4.67 1.95 4.83
C VAL A 123 3.97 1.86 6.18
N GLU A 124 4.61 2.36 7.22
CA GLU A 124 4.04 2.44 8.56
C GLU A 124 3.98 3.89 9.03
N TYR A 125 2.80 4.30 9.49
CA TYR A 125 2.54 5.60 10.08
C TYR A 125 2.03 5.39 11.50
N THR A 126 2.68 6.00 12.49
CA THR A 126 2.23 5.91 13.88
C THR A 126 1.13 6.94 14.09
N VAL A 127 -0.04 6.48 14.52
CA VAL A 127 -1.16 7.38 14.84
C VAL A 127 -0.89 7.89 16.24
N LEU A 128 -0.50 9.16 16.35
CA LEU A 128 -0.53 9.84 17.64
C LEU A 128 -2.02 10.06 17.95
N GLU A 129 -2.56 9.32 18.91
CA GLU A 129 -3.89 9.65 19.45
C GLU A 129 -3.83 11.09 19.95
N ASN A 130 -4.68 11.96 19.37
CA ASN A 130 -4.97 13.28 19.92
C ASN A 130 -6.01 13.15 21.02
#